data_AF-A0A7S4KYD1-F1
#
_entry.id   AF-A0A7S4KYD1-F1
#
_cell.length_a   1.000
_cell.length_b   1.000
_cell.length_c   1.000
_cell.angle_alpha   90.00
_cell.angle_beta   90.00
_cell.angle_gamma   90.00
#
_symmetry.space_group_name_H-M   'P 1'
#
loop_
_entity.id
_entity.type
_entity.pdbx_description
1 polymer ?
#
loop_
_entity_poly.entity_id
_entity_poly.type
_entity_poly.pdbx_seq_one_letter_code
_entity_poly.pdbx_strand_id
1 'polypeptide(L)'
;EAFRCLTNLLNQPFFLTFYQMEENQVQSLLSVLETLLHDHNPTIHNHFKSLGLKLDVFSVNWFLTLFSSSFPLDLTSRIWDNFFMDCDPRYLFRVALAL
;
A
#
# COMPACT_ATOMS: atom_id res chain seq x y z
N GLU A 1 9.42 15.94 -17.87
CA GLU A 1 9.87 14.69 -17.21
C GLU A 1 8.96 14.20 -16.08
N ALA A 2 8.65 14.97 -15.03
CA ALA A 2 7.81 14.49 -13.91
C ALA A 2 6.45 13.89 -14.32
N PHE A 3 5.74 14.51 -15.27
CA PHE A 3 4.49 13.98 -15.80
C PHE A 3 4.66 12.59 -16.44
N ARG A 4 5.74 12.38 -17.20
CA ARG A 4 6.03 11.08 -17.84
C ARG A 4 6.31 9.99 -16.81
N CYS A 5 7.06 10.32 -15.76
CA CYS A 5 7.31 9.40 -14.64
C CYS A 5 5.99 9.01 -13.96
N LEU A 6 5.14 10.00 -13.68
CA LEU A 6 3.82 9.74 -13.09
C LEU A 6 2.95 8.87 -13.99
N THR A 7 2.87 9.15 -15.29
CA THR A 7 2.08 8.31 -16.22
C THR A 7 2.60 6.88 -16.28
N ASN A 8 3.93 6.69 -16.25
CA ASN A 8 4.52 5.35 -16.27
C ASN A 8 4.22 4.57 -14.99
N LEU A 9 4.22 5.27 -13.85
CA LEU A 9 3.87 4.70 -12.55
C LEU A 9 2.40 4.29 -12.50
N LEU A 10 1.49 5.19 -12.89
CA LEU A 10 0.04 4.95 -12.84
C LEU A 10 -0.42 3.84 -13.79
N ASN A 11 0.29 3.62 -14.89
CA ASN A 11 0.01 2.54 -15.83
C ASN A 11 0.52 1.16 -15.36
N GLN A 12 1.23 1.07 -14.24
CA GLN A 12 1.57 -0.24 -13.66
C GLN A 12 0.30 -0.93 -13.16
N PRO A 13 0.12 -2.24 -13.38
CA PRO A 13 -1.09 -2.96 -12.99
C PRO A 13 -1.48 -2.75 -11.52
N PHE A 14 -0.49 -2.76 -10.62
CA PHE A 14 -0.71 -2.55 -9.19
C PHE A 14 -1.38 -1.21 -8.88
N PHE A 15 -0.85 -0.09 -9.38
CA PHE A 15 -1.45 1.22 -9.10
C PHE A 15 -2.74 1.40 -9.87
N LEU A 16 -2.79 0.92 -11.11
CA LEU A 16 -3.99 1.02 -11.94
C LEU A 16 -5.21 0.38 -11.24
N THR A 17 -5.04 -0.77 -10.58
CA THR A 17 -6.08 -1.40 -9.74
C THR A 17 -6.66 -0.44 -8.70
N PHE A 18 -5.82 0.29 -7.97
CA PHE A 18 -6.29 1.25 -6.97
C PHE A 18 -6.93 2.49 -7.60
N TYR A 19 -6.36 3.03 -8.69
CA TYR A 19 -6.89 4.23 -9.35
C TYR A 19 -8.17 3.98 -10.14
N GLN A 20 -8.35 2.78 -10.71
CA GLN A 20 -9.60 2.37 -11.35
C GLN A 20 -10.71 2.08 -10.33
N MET A 21 -10.37 1.97 -9.05
CA MET A 21 -11.31 1.64 -7.97
C MET A 21 -12.09 0.35 -8.27
N GLU A 22 -11.45 -0.63 -8.91
CA GLU A 22 -12.07 -1.92 -9.12
C GLU A 22 -12.13 -2.68 -7.79
N GLU A 23 -13.31 -2.66 -7.18
CA GLU A 23 -13.54 -3.15 -5.82
C GLU A 23 -12.99 -4.56 -5.60
N ASN A 24 -13.23 -5.49 -6.53
CA ASN A 24 -12.76 -6.88 -6.40
C ASN A 24 -11.23 -7.00 -6.33
N GLN A 25 -10.52 -6.28 -7.21
CA GLN A 25 -9.06 -6.34 -7.25
C GLN A 25 -8.44 -5.61 -6.05
N VAL A 26 -9.00 -4.47 -5.65
CA VAL A 26 -8.55 -3.76 -4.44
C VAL A 26 -8.73 -4.64 -3.21
N GLN A 27 -9.91 -5.27 -3.05
CA GLN A 27 -10.17 -6.18 -1.93
C GLN A 27 -9.23 -7.39 -1.95
N SER A 28 -8.86 -7.90 -3.14
CA SER A 28 -7.86 -8.96 -3.25
C SER A 28 -6.47 -8.53 -2.79
N LEU A 29 -6.06 -7.28 -3.01
CA LEU A 29 -4.76 -6.77 -2.51
C LEU A 29 -4.81 -6.52 -1.00
N LEU A 30 -5.94 -6.03 -0.50
CA LEU A 30 -6.14 -5.80 0.94
C LEU A 30 -6.22 -7.10 1.73
N SER A 31 -6.77 -8.18 1.16
CA SER A 31 -6.77 -9.50 1.81
C SER A 31 -5.36 -10.08 1.92
N VAL A 32 -4.48 -9.80 0.96
CA VAL A 32 -3.05 -10.11 1.07
C VAL A 32 -2.43 -9.35 2.23
N LEU A 33 -2.69 -8.05 2.36
CA LEU A 33 -2.21 -7.26 3.50
C LEU A 33 -2.75 -7.79 4.83
N GLU A 34 -4.03 -8.18 4.89
CA GLU A 34 -4.65 -8.75 6.08
C GLU A 34 -4.01 -10.08 6.49
N THR A 35 -3.74 -10.94 5.51
CA THR A 35 -3.05 -12.23 5.74
C THR A 35 -1.62 -11.99 6.23
N LEU A 36 -0.89 -11.06 5.62
CA LEU A 36 0.45 -10.71 6.05
C LEU A 36 0.47 -10.13 7.48
N LEU A 37 -0.51 -9.29 7.83
CA LEU A 37 -0.63 -8.74 9.18
C LEU A 37 -0.94 -9.83 10.21
N HIS A 38 -1.81 -10.78 9.86
CA HIS A 38 -2.09 -11.95 10.69
C HIS A 38 -0.82 -12.77 10.94
N ASP A 39 -0.03 -13.03 9.90
CA ASP A 39 1.14 -13.90 9.99
C ASP A 39 2.31 -13.26 10.75
N HIS A 40 2.51 -11.95 10.61
CA HIS A 40 3.66 -11.25 11.22
C HIS A 40 3.31 -10.59 12.57
N ASN A 41 2.08 -10.11 12.74
CA ASN A 41 1.63 -9.33 13.90
C ASN A 41 0.23 -9.78 14.37
N PRO A 42 0.06 -11.06 14.77
CA PRO A 42 -1.26 -11.62 15.09
C PRO A 42 -1.97 -10.88 16.23
N THR A 43 -1.23 -10.30 17.17
CA THR A 43 -1.81 -9.50 18.27
C THR A 43 -2.51 -8.25 17.75
N ILE A 44 -1.91 -7.53 16.80
CA ILE A 44 -2.50 -6.33 16.19
C ILE A 44 -3.69 -6.73 15.32
N HIS A 45 -3.53 -7.76 14.48
CA HIS A 45 -4.60 -8.29 13.65
C HIS A 45 -5.85 -8.65 14.48
N ASN A 46 -5.67 -9.40 15.56
CA ASN A 46 -6.78 -9.80 16.44
C ASN A 46 -7.41 -8.60 17.15
N HIS A 47 -6.61 -7.59 17.53
CA HIS A 47 -7.13 -6.36 18.13
C HIS A 47 -8.00 -5.60 17.13
N PHE A 48 -7.56 -5.41 15.88
CA PHE A 48 -8.38 -4.78 14.84
C PHE A 48 -9.67 -5.55 14.58
N LYS A 49 -9.63 -6.88 14.52
CA LYS A 49 -10.83 -7.72 14.43
C LYS A 49 -11.78 -7.53 15.60
N SER A 50 -11.26 -7.45 16.83
CA SER A 50 -12.09 -7.23 18.03
C SER A 50 -12.80 -5.88 18.02
N LEU A 51 -12.22 -4.88 17.34
CA LEU A 51 -12.79 -3.55 17.17
C LEU A 51 -13.71 -3.45 15.93
N GLY A 52 -13.80 -4.50 15.11
CA GLY A 52 -14.48 -4.44 13.82
C GLY A 52 -13.80 -3.50 12.81
N LEU A 53 -12.52 -3.18 13.02
CA LEU A 53 -11.76 -2.29 12.15
C LEU A 53 -11.24 -3.06 10.94
N LYS A 54 -11.65 -2.64 9.75
CA LYS A 54 -11.16 -3.18 8.49
C LYS A 54 -9.95 -2.38 8.01
N LEU A 55 -9.01 -3.07 7.34
CA LEU A 55 -7.78 -2.43 6.84
C LEU A 55 -8.06 -1.44 5.70
N ASP A 56 -9.13 -1.64 4.93
CA ASP A 56 -9.54 -0.77 3.83
C ASP A 56 -9.68 0.70 4.23
N VAL A 57 -10.14 0.96 5.47
CA VAL A 57 -10.38 2.30 6.03
C VAL A 57 -9.15 3.20 5.97
N PHE A 58 -7.94 2.66 6.09
CA PHE A 58 -6.70 3.43 6.11
C PHE A 58 -5.68 3.02 5.04
N SER A 59 -5.60 1.73 4.72
CA SER A 59 -4.50 1.21 3.89
C SER A 59 -4.69 1.50 2.40
N VAL A 60 -5.92 1.71 1.92
CA VAL A 60 -6.17 2.12 0.53
C VAL A 60 -5.46 3.44 0.21
N ASN A 61 -5.54 4.40 1.13
CA ASN A 61 -4.89 5.70 0.97
C ASN A 61 -3.35 5.58 0.97
N TRP A 62 -2.78 4.62 1.71
CA TRP A 62 -1.34 4.36 1.69
C TRP A 62 -0.85 3.98 0.30
N PHE A 63 -1.53 3.04 -0.36
CA PHE A 63 -1.12 2.57 -1.69
C PHE A 63 -1.43 3.60 -2.78
N LEU A 64 -2.60 4.26 -2.73
CA LEU A 64 -2.98 5.31 -3.70
C LEU A 64 -1.97 6.46 -3.72
N THR A 65 -1.55 6.92 -2.54
CA THR A 65 -0.67 8.07 -2.41
C THR A 65 0.80 7.70 -2.36
N LEU A 66 1.13 6.41 -2.53
CA LEU A 66 2.49 5.89 -2.34
C LEU A 66 3.11 6.40 -1.03
N PHE A 67 2.32 6.34 0.04
CA PHE A 67 2.60 6.81 1.40
C PHE A 67 2.88 8.32 1.57
N SER A 68 2.78 9.14 0.51
CA SER A 68 3.06 10.58 0.57
C SER A 68 2.08 11.39 1.42
N SER A 69 0.86 10.89 1.60
CA SER A 69 -0.12 11.53 2.49
C SER A 69 0.08 11.17 3.97
N SER A 70 0.90 10.16 4.27
CA SER A 70 1.03 9.58 5.61
C SER A 70 2.36 9.92 6.30
N PHE A 71 3.38 10.33 5.55
CA PHE A 71 4.71 10.66 6.09
C PHE A 71 5.27 11.99 5.55
N PRO A 72 6.24 12.59 6.26
CA PRO A 72 7.03 13.69 5.72
C PRO A 72 7.79 13.29 4.46
N LEU A 73 8.00 14.25 3.56
CA LEU A 73 8.63 14.04 2.25
C LEU A 73 9.98 13.30 2.34
N ASP A 74 10.82 13.58 3.33
CA ASP A 74 12.11 12.92 3.51
C ASP A 74 11.98 11.38 3.63
N LEU A 75 11.03 10.92 4.44
CA LEU A 75 10.77 9.50 4.60
C LEU A 75 10.08 8.91 3.36
N THR A 76 9.11 9.63 2.81
CA THR A 76 8.42 9.24 1.59
C THR A 76 9.39 9.06 0.41
N SER A 77 10.35 9.97 0.22
CA SER A 77 11.35 9.88 -0.83
C SER A 77 12.21 8.62 -0.70
N ARG A 78 12.57 8.22 0.53
CA ARG A 78 13.30 6.97 0.76
C ARG A 78 12.48 5.73 0.42
N ILE A 79 11.18 5.74 0.74
CA ILE A 79 10.25 4.67 0.32
C ILE A 79 10.23 4.60 -1.21
N TRP A 80 10.14 5.74 -1.88
CA TRP A 80 10.13 5.82 -3.34
C TRP A 80 11.42 5.32 -3.96
N ASP A 81 12.59 5.72 -3.46
CA ASP A 81 13.89 5.29 -3.99
C ASP A 81 14.02 3.76 -3.98
N ASN A 82 13.62 3.11 -2.88
CA ASN A 82 13.65 1.65 -2.77
C ASN A 82 12.59 0.99 -3.65
N PHE A 83 11.38 1.56 -3.73
CA PHE A 83 10.34 1.05 -4.61
C PHE A 83 10.75 1.11 -6.08
N PHE A 84 11.31 2.22 -6.54
CA PHE A 84 11.71 2.43 -7.93
C PHE A 84 12.98 1.68 -8.33
N MET A 85 13.79 1.22 -7.37
CA MET A 85 14.96 0.39 -7.65
C MET A 85 14.57 -0.94 -8.30
N ASP A 86 13.56 -1.62 -7.74
CA ASP A 86 13.12 -2.94 -8.21
C ASP A 86 11.74 -2.92 -8.90
N CYS A 87 11.01 -1.79 -8.83
CA CYS A 87 9.63 -1.63 -9.29
C CYS A 87 8.68 -2.72 -8.76
N ASP A 88 8.93 -3.22 -7.55
CA ASP A 88 8.23 -4.35 -6.97
C ASP A 88 7.19 -3.90 -5.92
N PRO A 89 5.88 -4.13 -6.16
CA PRO A 89 4.84 -3.74 -5.22
C PRO A 89 4.93 -4.48 -3.87
N ARG A 90 5.63 -5.62 -3.78
CA ARG A 90 5.86 -6.34 -2.51
C ARG A 90 6.61 -5.47 -1.48
N TYR A 91 7.47 -4.55 -1.95
CA TYR A 91 8.13 -3.60 -1.06
C TYR A 91 7.11 -2.72 -0.31
N LEU A 92 6.05 -2.27 -0.98
CA LEU A 92 5.02 -1.42 -0.38
C LEU A 92 4.22 -2.15 0.70
N PHE A 93 3.96 -3.45 0.53
CA PHE A 93 3.36 -4.27 1.59
C PHE A 93 4.28 -4.38 2.82
N ARG A 94 5.59 -4.51 2.61
CA ARG A 94 6.56 -4.53 3.73
C ARG A 94 6.58 -3.21 4.49
N VAL A 95 6.51 -2.08 3.77
CA VAL A 95 6.38 -0.76 4.39
C VAL A 95 5.07 -0.65 5.17
N ALA A 96 3.95 -1.13 4.62
CA ALA A 96 2.66 -1.15 5.30
C ALA A 96 2.65 -2.01 6.59
N LEU A 97 3.42 -3.10 6.64
CA LEU A 97 3.56 -3.94 7.85
C LEU A 97 4.52 -3.37 8.88
N ALA A 98 5.49 -2.55 8.46
CA ALA A 98 6.47 -1.92 9.34
C ALA A 98 5.92 -0.67 10.06
N LEU A 99 4.78 -0.17 9.60
CA LEU A 99 3.98 0.89 10.21
C LEU A 99 3.31 0.41 11.50
#